data_AF-A0A7X1KDM5-F1
#
_entry.id   AF-A0A7X1KDM5-F1
#
_cell.length_a   1.000
_cell.length_b   1.000
_cell.length_c   1.000
_cell.angle_alpha   90.00
_cell.angle_beta   90.00
_cell.angle_gamma   90.00
#
_symmetry.space_group_name_H-M   'P 1'
#
loop_
_entity.id
_entity.type
_entity.pdbx_description
1 polymer ?
#
loop_
_entity_poly.entity_id
_entity_poly.type
_entity_poly.pdbx_seq_one_letter_code
_entity_poly.pdbx_strand_id
1 'polypeptide(L)'
;MMQDDNDWAALQRSWQAGQSAPAEPAWLKAAVRREQRRARWEMLAEVLISLGCAVVLASWAGTSRGWTAGILWALVVAAGISPVITIRLRLATWRGRGDTVTAWRGQLRRQARLGLLLARLGLIGGPLGLVLGLALGTFGDMSQIDRTLAHGLIGPVGLVILALGWCWALHEARRHQRTLRTLAAEDERDEERA
;
A
#
# COMPACT_ATOMS: atom_id res chain seq x y z
N MET A 1 19.71 -16.15 60.48
CA MET A 1 19.40 -17.02 59.32
C MET A 1 18.13 -16.59 58.58
N MET A 2 17.61 -15.38 58.79
CA MET A 2 16.30 -14.93 58.26
C MET A 2 16.44 -13.80 57.21
N GLN A 3 17.68 -13.38 56.93
CA GLN A 3 17.99 -12.26 56.03
C GLN A 3 18.13 -12.73 54.58
N ASP A 4 18.74 -13.90 54.37
CA ASP A 4 18.92 -14.50 53.03
C ASP A 4 17.59 -14.84 52.35
N ASP A 5 16.59 -15.32 53.10
CA ASP A 5 15.26 -15.63 52.56
C ASP A 5 14.50 -14.36 52.12
N ASN A 6 14.73 -13.25 52.82
CA ASN A 6 14.09 -11.97 52.51
C ASN A 6 14.71 -11.32 51.26
N ASP A 7 16.03 -11.46 51.07
CA ASP A 7 16.75 -10.99 49.89
C ASP A 7 16.38 -11.83 48.66
N TRP A 8 16.22 -13.15 48.81
CA TRP A 8 15.71 -14.01 47.74
C TRP A 8 14.28 -13.67 47.35
N ALA A 9 13.39 -13.44 48.32
CA ALA A 9 12.02 -13.04 48.04
C ALA A 9 11.94 -11.64 47.41
N ALA A 10 12.88 -10.73 47.72
CA ALA A 10 12.98 -9.41 47.10
C ALA A 10 13.51 -9.50 45.65
N LEU A 11 14.54 -10.31 45.42
CA LEU A 11 15.07 -10.60 44.08
C LEU A 11 14.02 -11.26 43.20
N GLN A 12 13.30 -12.26 43.70
CA GLN A 12 12.24 -12.95 42.97
C GLN A 12 11.07 -12.02 42.65
N ARG A 13 10.70 -11.11 43.56
CA ARG A 13 9.71 -10.05 43.29
C ARG A 13 10.21 -9.05 42.27
N SER A 14 11.47 -8.64 42.31
CA SER A 14 12.05 -7.73 41.31
C SER A 14 12.15 -8.36 39.92
N TRP A 15 12.43 -9.67 39.87
CA TRP A 15 12.51 -10.45 38.64
C TRP A 15 11.11 -10.71 38.06
N GLN A 16 10.11 -10.98 38.90
CA GLN A 16 8.70 -11.08 38.49
C GLN A 16 8.11 -9.72 38.08
N ALA A 17 8.51 -8.62 38.74
CA ALA A 17 8.14 -7.27 38.35
C ALA A 17 8.76 -6.88 37.00
N GLY A 18 10.00 -7.33 36.72
CA GLY A 18 10.64 -7.18 35.41
C GLY A 18 10.11 -8.14 34.32
N GLN A 19 9.60 -9.32 34.70
CA GLN A 19 8.98 -10.30 33.81
C GLN A 19 7.49 -10.10 33.54
N SER A 20 6.88 -9.14 34.22
CA SER A 20 5.57 -8.61 33.86
C SER A 20 5.71 -7.84 32.55
N ALA A 21 6.00 -8.56 31.46
CA ALA A 21 5.96 -8.04 30.10
C ALA A 21 4.65 -7.25 29.98
N PRO A 22 4.70 -5.96 29.58
CA PRO A 22 3.52 -5.13 29.56
C PRO A 22 2.45 -5.90 28.79
N ALA A 23 1.31 -6.14 29.45
CA ALA A 23 0.23 -6.96 28.97
C ALA A 23 0.03 -6.67 27.48
N GLU A 24 0.21 -7.73 26.69
CA GLU A 24 0.16 -7.71 25.24
C GLU A 24 -0.98 -6.80 24.78
N PRO A 25 -0.71 -5.61 24.22
CA PRO A 25 -1.77 -4.63 24.13
C PRO A 25 -2.81 -5.13 23.14
N ALA A 26 -4.00 -5.49 23.60
CA ALA A 26 -5.08 -6.02 22.76
C ALA A 26 -5.38 -5.09 21.57
N TRP A 27 -5.12 -3.79 21.75
CA TRP A 27 -5.21 -2.77 20.72
C TRP A 27 -4.21 -2.98 19.56
N LEU A 28 -2.99 -3.46 19.84
CA LEU A 28 -1.94 -3.70 18.84
C LEU A 28 -2.32 -4.87 17.93
N LYS A 29 -2.81 -5.98 18.52
CA LYS A 29 -3.36 -7.12 17.77
C LYS A 29 -4.57 -6.70 16.93
N ALA A 30 -5.47 -5.90 17.49
CA ALA A 30 -6.64 -5.39 16.77
C ALA A 30 -6.22 -4.48 15.60
N ALA A 31 -5.22 -3.61 15.79
CA ALA A 31 -4.69 -2.74 14.75
C ALA A 31 -4.10 -3.55 13.58
N VAL A 32 -3.31 -4.59 13.88
CA VAL A 32 -2.70 -5.42 12.84
C VAL A 32 -3.76 -6.22 12.07
N ARG A 33 -4.79 -6.76 12.75
CA ARG A 33 -5.91 -7.43 12.06
C ARG A 33 -6.70 -6.48 11.15
N ARG A 34 -6.93 -5.24 11.60
CA ARG A 34 -7.60 -4.20 10.78
C ARG A 34 -6.79 -3.87 9.54
N GLU A 35 -5.48 -3.66 9.67
CA GLU A 35 -4.60 -3.39 8.53
C GLU A 35 -4.52 -4.59 7.56
N GLN A 36 -4.47 -5.83 8.07
CA GLN A 36 -4.52 -7.01 7.21
C GLN A 36 -5.82 -7.10 6.41
N ARG A 37 -6.97 -6.85 7.05
CA ARG A 37 -8.28 -6.88 6.37
C ARG A 37 -8.36 -5.78 5.30
N ARG A 38 -7.87 -4.59 5.61
CA ARG A 38 -7.83 -3.47 4.67
C ARG A 38 -6.90 -3.75 3.50
N ALA A 39 -5.70 -4.26 3.77
CA ALA A 39 -4.74 -4.63 2.74
C ALA A 39 -5.28 -5.71 1.79
N ARG A 40 -6.14 -6.64 2.25
CA ARG A 40 -6.84 -7.58 1.37
C ARG A 40 -7.82 -6.89 0.43
N TRP A 41 -8.61 -5.94 0.93
CA TRP A 41 -9.52 -5.16 0.10
C TRP A 41 -8.77 -4.29 -0.91
N GLU A 42 -7.64 -3.71 -0.51
CA GLU A 42 -6.77 -2.95 -1.42
C GLU A 42 -6.17 -3.84 -2.50
N MET A 43 -5.70 -5.05 -2.17
CA MET A 43 -5.23 -6.03 -3.17
C MET A 43 -6.34 -6.39 -4.16
N LEU A 44 -7.55 -6.61 -3.67
CA LEU A 44 -8.69 -6.95 -4.52
C LEU A 44 -9.07 -5.78 -5.43
N ALA A 45 -9.11 -4.56 -4.90
CA ALA A 45 -9.34 -3.35 -5.69
C ALA A 45 -8.26 -3.15 -6.76
N GLU A 46 -6.99 -3.36 -6.41
CA GLU A 46 -5.85 -3.24 -7.33
C GLU A 46 -5.93 -4.25 -8.47
N VAL A 47 -6.30 -5.50 -8.18
CA VAL A 47 -6.54 -6.54 -9.20
C VAL A 47 -7.71 -6.16 -10.10
N LEU A 48 -8.83 -5.70 -9.54
CA LEU A 48 -10.01 -5.30 -10.33
C LEU A 48 -9.71 -4.10 -11.25
N ILE A 49 -9.00 -3.09 -10.74
CA ILE A 49 -8.59 -1.93 -11.53
C ILE A 49 -7.62 -2.36 -12.63
N SER A 50 -6.64 -3.20 -12.31
CA SER A 50 -5.66 -3.70 -13.28
C SER A 50 -6.33 -4.52 -14.39
N LEU A 51 -7.32 -5.35 -14.02
CA LEU A 51 -8.12 -6.12 -14.98
C LEU A 51 -8.95 -5.20 -15.87
N GLY A 52 -9.63 -4.20 -15.29
CA GLY A 52 -10.40 -3.20 -16.04
C GLY A 52 -9.52 -2.42 -17.03
N CYS A 53 -8.35 -1.97 -16.59
CA CYS A 53 -7.36 -1.31 -17.46
C CYS A 53 -6.88 -2.25 -18.56
N ALA A 54 -6.56 -3.51 -18.25
CA ALA A 54 -6.11 -4.48 -19.25
C ALA A 54 -7.17 -4.74 -20.32
N VAL A 55 -8.45 -4.85 -19.95
CA VAL A 55 -9.57 -5.02 -20.90
C VAL A 55 -9.71 -3.82 -21.83
N VAL A 56 -9.67 -2.59 -21.28
CA VAL A 56 -9.75 -1.36 -22.08
C VAL A 56 -8.55 -1.22 -23.01
N LEU A 57 -7.34 -1.49 -22.52
CA LEU A 57 -6.13 -1.41 -23.34
C LEU A 57 -6.11 -2.49 -24.42
N ALA A 58 -6.55 -3.71 -24.12
CA ALA A 58 -6.61 -4.81 -25.09
C ALA A 58 -7.66 -4.54 -26.19
N SER A 59 -8.80 -3.95 -25.84
CA SER A 59 -9.81 -3.58 -26.84
C SER A 59 -9.29 -2.52 -27.80
N TRP A 60 -8.56 -1.51 -27.30
CA TRP A 60 -7.89 -0.50 -28.13
C TRP A 60 -6.72 -1.08 -28.92
N ALA A 61 -5.97 -2.02 -28.35
CA ALA A 61 -4.86 -2.67 -29.05
C ALA A 61 -5.36 -3.47 -30.27
N GLY A 62 -6.54 -4.09 -30.16
CA GLY A 62 -7.17 -4.84 -31.25
C GLY A 62 -7.64 -3.99 -32.43
N THR A 63 -7.94 -2.70 -32.21
CA THR A 63 -8.32 -1.75 -33.26
C THR A 63 -7.16 -0.89 -33.77
N SER A 64 -6.05 -0.85 -33.03
CA SER A 64 -4.85 -0.07 -33.38
C SER A 64 -3.96 -0.80 -34.39
N ARG A 65 -3.15 -0.06 -35.15
CA ARG A 65 -2.17 -0.62 -36.12
C ARG A 65 -0.78 -0.04 -35.88
N GLY A 66 0.25 -0.80 -36.26
CA GLY A 66 1.64 -0.36 -36.16
C GLY A 66 2.13 -0.25 -34.72
N TRP A 67 2.94 0.76 -34.43
CA TRP A 67 3.70 0.86 -33.18
C TRP A 67 2.81 1.12 -31.95
N THR A 68 1.66 1.77 -32.16
CA THR A 68 0.66 2.03 -31.11
C THR A 68 0.06 0.74 -30.57
N ALA A 69 -0.25 -0.23 -31.43
CA ALA A 69 -0.72 -1.55 -31.01
C ALA A 69 0.33 -2.27 -30.14
N GLY A 70 1.61 -2.18 -30.53
CA GLY A 70 2.73 -2.73 -29.73
C GLY A 70 2.83 -2.12 -28.34
N ILE A 71 2.73 -0.78 -28.25
CA ILE A 71 2.75 -0.05 -26.96
C ILE A 71 1.55 -0.46 -26.09
N LEU A 72 0.34 -0.55 -26.66
CA LEU A 72 -0.86 -0.92 -25.91
C LEU A 72 -0.78 -2.36 -25.38
N TRP A 73 -0.29 -3.32 -26.16
CA TRP A 73 -0.05 -4.68 -25.67
C TRP A 73 1.01 -4.74 -24.57
N ALA A 74 2.08 -3.94 -24.68
CA ALA A 74 3.07 -3.82 -23.61
C ALA A 74 2.44 -3.28 -22.31
N LEU A 75 1.52 -2.32 -22.42
CA LEU A 75 0.78 -1.78 -21.27
C LEU A 75 -0.20 -2.81 -20.68
N VAL A 76 -0.84 -3.66 -21.51
CA VAL A 76 -1.67 -4.78 -21.03
C VAL A 76 -0.85 -5.74 -20.17
N VAL A 77 0.34 -6.12 -20.65
CA VAL A 77 1.26 -6.99 -19.89
C VAL A 77 1.71 -6.31 -18.59
N ALA A 78 2.06 -5.02 -18.65
CA ALA A 78 2.42 -4.25 -17.45
C ALA A 78 1.27 -4.18 -16.44
N ALA A 79 0.04 -3.96 -16.88
CA ALA A 79 -1.15 -3.96 -16.04
C ALA A 79 -1.38 -5.32 -15.37
N GLY A 80 -1.06 -6.44 -16.05
CA GLY A 80 -1.12 -7.77 -15.45
C GLY A 80 0.00 -8.03 -14.42
N ILE A 81 1.22 -7.56 -14.69
CA ILE A 81 2.38 -7.80 -13.82
C ILE A 81 2.35 -6.94 -12.55
N SER A 82 1.89 -5.69 -12.65
CA SER A 82 1.83 -4.73 -11.53
C SER A 82 1.17 -5.31 -10.26
N PRO A 83 -0.08 -5.83 -10.29
CA PRO A 83 -0.74 -6.36 -9.10
C PRO A 83 -0.01 -7.59 -8.54
N VAL A 84 0.66 -8.38 -9.38
CA VAL A 84 1.45 -9.53 -8.90
C VAL A 84 2.64 -9.05 -8.06
N ILE A 85 3.35 -8.02 -8.53
CA ILE A 85 4.49 -7.44 -7.80
C ILE A 85 4.02 -6.84 -6.47
N THR A 86 2.96 -6.04 -6.47
CA THR A 86 2.47 -5.39 -5.26
C THR A 86 1.90 -6.38 -4.24
N ILE A 87 1.18 -7.42 -4.67
CA ILE A 87 0.74 -8.52 -3.81
C ILE A 87 1.95 -9.23 -3.20
N ARG A 88 2.97 -9.55 -3.98
CA ARG A 88 4.19 -10.22 -3.48
C ARG A 88 4.92 -9.37 -2.43
N LEU A 89 5.06 -8.06 -2.67
CA LEU A 89 5.66 -7.13 -1.71
C LEU A 89 4.85 -7.06 -0.40
N ARG A 90 3.52 -6.96 -0.51
CA ARG A 90 2.63 -6.95 0.66
C ARG A 90 2.69 -8.26 1.44
N LEU A 91 2.64 -9.41 0.77
CA LEU A 91 2.76 -10.73 1.40
C LEU A 91 4.12 -10.94 2.07
N ALA A 92 5.22 -10.41 1.51
CA ALA A 92 6.54 -10.49 2.11
C ALA A 92 6.58 -9.83 3.50
N THR A 93 5.85 -8.72 3.69
CA THR A 93 5.77 -8.08 5.03
C THR A 93 4.94 -8.84 6.05
N TRP A 94 4.11 -9.78 5.62
CA TRP A 94 3.24 -10.54 6.52
C TRP A 94 3.93 -11.75 7.15
N ARG A 95 5.08 -12.18 6.61
CA ARG A 95 5.80 -13.38 7.06
C ARG A 95 6.54 -13.22 8.39
N GLY A 96 6.66 -12.01 8.92
CA GLY A 96 7.21 -11.76 10.25
C GLY A 96 6.15 -11.83 11.35
N ARG A 97 5.64 -13.02 11.67
CA ARG A 97 4.89 -13.24 12.93
C ARG A 97 5.89 -13.49 14.04
N GLY A 98 6.12 -12.48 14.88
CA GLY A 98 6.67 -12.71 16.21
C GLY A 98 5.59 -12.37 17.23
N ASP A 99 5.48 -13.17 18.28
CA ASP A 99 4.51 -12.95 19.37
C ASP A 99 4.98 -11.86 20.36
N THR A 100 5.94 -11.02 19.96
CA THR A 100 6.48 -9.93 20.78
C THR A 100 5.97 -8.58 20.30
N VAL A 101 5.81 -7.63 21.24
CA VAL A 101 5.42 -6.23 20.93
C VAL A 101 6.38 -5.59 19.92
N THR A 102 7.67 -5.85 20.05
CA THR A 102 8.72 -5.38 19.12
C THR A 102 8.54 -5.94 17.70
N ALA A 103 8.16 -7.22 17.56
CA ALA A 103 7.88 -7.83 16.27
C ALA A 103 6.64 -7.21 15.60
N TRP A 104 5.56 -6.99 16.36
CA TRP A 104 4.35 -6.32 15.87
C TRP A 104 4.61 -4.87 15.43
N ARG A 105 5.36 -4.08 16.22
CA ARG A 105 5.78 -2.71 15.81
C ARG A 105 6.64 -2.75 14.55
N GLY A 106 7.60 -3.67 14.47
CA GLY A 106 8.44 -3.87 13.28
C GLY A 106 7.63 -4.25 12.03
N GLN A 107 6.57 -5.05 12.19
CA GLN A 107 5.64 -5.38 11.10
C GLN A 107 4.86 -4.15 10.63
N LEU A 108 4.29 -3.37 11.55
CA LEU A 108 3.57 -2.13 11.22
C LEU A 108 4.48 -1.11 10.52
N ARG A 109 5.74 -0.98 10.94
CA ARG A 109 6.72 -0.11 10.26
C ARG A 109 6.99 -0.55 8.82
N ARG A 110 7.21 -1.84 8.60
CA ARG A 110 7.44 -2.39 7.25
C ARG A 110 6.24 -2.17 6.34
N GLN A 111 5.03 -2.40 6.86
CA GLN A 111 3.79 -2.13 6.14
C GLN A 111 3.61 -0.64 5.82
N ALA A 112 3.83 0.25 6.79
CA ALA A 112 3.70 1.69 6.57
C ALA A 112 4.74 2.23 5.57
N ARG A 113 5.99 1.73 5.60
CA ARG A 113 7.02 2.11 4.62
C ARG A 113 6.66 1.65 3.20
N LEU A 114 6.21 0.41 3.03
CA LEU A 114 5.77 -0.07 1.73
C LEU A 114 4.52 0.66 1.24
N GLY A 115 3.54 0.90 2.11
CA GLY A 115 2.34 1.67 1.77
C GLY A 115 2.68 3.08 1.32
N LEU A 116 3.61 3.75 2.00
CA LEU A 116 4.13 5.07 1.59
C LEU A 116 4.84 5.01 0.23
N LEU A 117 5.66 3.98 -0.01
CA LEU A 117 6.37 3.81 -1.28
C LEU A 117 5.38 3.60 -2.43
N LEU A 118 4.38 2.73 -2.25
CA LEU A 118 3.32 2.50 -3.24
C LEU A 118 2.48 3.76 -3.48
N ALA A 119 2.13 4.50 -2.43
CA ALA A 119 1.41 5.76 -2.57
C ALA A 119 2.20 6.79 -3.38
N ARG A 120 3.52 6.89 -3.15
CA ARG A 120 4.42 7.76 -3.93
C ARG A 120 4.56 7.32 -5.38
N LEU A 121 4.65 6.01 -5.63
CA LEU A 121 4.64 5.49 -6.99
C LEU A 121 3.33 5.83 -7.71
N GLY A 122 2.20 5.75 -7.01
CA GLY A 122 0.90 6.20 -7.53
C GLY A 122 0.87 7.68 -7.89
N LEU A 123 1.50 8.55 -7.08
CA LEU A 123 1.65 9.98 -7.38
C LEU A 123 2.54 10.25 -8.60
N ILE A 124 3.47 9.36 -8.96
CA ILE A 124 4.31 9.57 -10.15
C ILE A 124 3.65 8.92 -11.38
N GLY A 125 3.07 7.73 -11.19
CA GLY A 125 2.45 6.94 -12.26
C GLY A 125 1.18 7.55 -12.83
N GLY A 126 0.35 8.21 -11.99
CA GLY A 126 -0.89 8.86 -12.45
C GLY A 126 -0.67 9.91 -13.55
N PRO A 127 0.19 10.93 -13.33
CA PRO A 127 0.54 11.92 -14.35
C PRO A 127 1.21 11.30 -15.57
N LEU A 128 2.11 10.35 -15.34
CA LEU A 128 2.82 9.68 -16.44
C LEU A 128 1.83 8.95 -17.36
N GLY A 129 0.86 8.24 -16.78
CA GLY A 129 -0.21 7.57 -17.52
C GLY A 129 -1.11 8.55 -18.27
N LEU A 130 -1.42 9.71 -17.70
CA LEU A 130 -2.17 10.76 -18.39
C LEU A 130 -1.39 11.33 -19.59
N VAL A 131 -0.11 11.65 -19.40
CA VAL A 131 0.74 12.16 -20.49
C VAL A 131 0.86 11.13 -21.60
N LEU A 132 1.05 9.85 -21.26
CA LEU A 132 1.12 8.77 -22.23
C LEU A 132 -0.21 8.57 -22.97
N GLY A 133 -1.35 8.63 -22.25
CA GLY A 133 -2.68 8.50 -22.81
C GLY A 133 -3.05 9.67 -23.73
N LEU A 134 -2.70 10.90 -23.35
CA LEU A 134 -2.87 12.08 -24.19
C LEU A 134 -1.99 11.99 -25.43
N ALA A 135 -0.72 11.59 -25.29
CA ALA A 135 0.18 11.42 -26.42
C ALA A 135 -0.34 10.34 -27.40
N LEU A 136 -0.78 9.19 -26.90
CA LEU A 136 -1.38 8.14 -27.73
C LEU A 136 -2.68 8.62 -28.39
N GLY A 137 -3.47 9.45 -27.72
CA GLY A 137 -4.65 10.08 -28.31
C GLY A 137 -4.30 11.11 -29.40
N THR A 138 -3.29 11.94 -29.21
CA THR A 138 -2.93 13.00 -30.17
C THR A 138 -2.15 12.47 -31.38
N PHE A 139 -1.36 11.42 -31.20
CA PHE A 139 -0.54 10.81 -32.27
C PHE A 139 -1.16 9.55 -32.88
N GLY A 140 -2.13 8.94 -32.20
CA GLY A 140 -2.97 7.90 -32.79
C GLY A 140 -3.95 8.51 -33.77
N ASP A 141 -4.13 7.88 -34.93
CA ASP A 141 -5.06 8.31 -35.96
C ASP A 141 -6.51 8.26 -35.43
N MET A 142 -6.94 9.33 -34.76
CA MET A 142 -8.29 9.49 -34.20
C MET A 142 -9.38 9.52 -35.28
N SER A 143 -9.01 9.50 -36.57
CA SER A 143 -9.97 9.47 -37.69
C SER A 143 -10.78 8.17 -37.75
N GLN A 144 -10.30 7.08 -37.12
CA GLN A 144 -11.00 5.78 -37.10
C GLN A 144 -11.87 5.53 -35.86
N ILE A 145 -11.92 6.49 -34.92
CA ILE A 145 -12.72 6.35 -33.71
C ILE A 145 -14.04 7.10 -33.93
N ASP A 146 -15.11 6.32 -34.09
CA ASP A 146 -16.47 6.81 -34.30
C ASP A 146 -16.83 7.83 -33.20
N ARG A 147 -17.03 9.10 -33.58
CA ARG A 147 -17.29 10.24 -32.67
C ARG A 147 -18.69 10.14 -32.06
N THR A 148 -18.90 9.15 -31.21
CA THR A 148 -20.10 9.03 -30.38
C THR A 148 -19.97 9.89 -29.13
N LEU A 149 -21.09 10.38 -28.60
CA LEU A 149 -21.20 11.16 -27.35
C LEU A 149 -20.44 10.52 -26.16
N ALA A 150 -20.27 9.19 -26.17
CA ALA A 150 -19.48 8.45 -25.20
C ALA A 150 -18.00 8.91 -25.14
N HIS A 151 -17.40 9.33 -26.25
CA HIS A 151 -15.99 9.71 -26.32
C HIS A 151 -15.71 11.09 -25.71
N GLY A 152 -16.66 12.03 -25.81
CA GLY A 152 -16.57 13.34 -25.16
C GLY A 152 -16.56 13.25 -23.62
N LEU A 153 -17.12 12.17 -23.07
CA LEU A 153 -17.14 11.87 -21.64
C LEU A 153 -15.88 11.16 -21.14
N ILE A 154 -15.11 10.47 -22.01
CA ILE A 154 -13.92 9.71 -21.60
C ILE A 154 -12.83 10.63 -21.04
N GLY A 155 -12.59 11.79 -21.65
CA GLY A 155 -11.61 12.77 -21.17
C GLY A 155 -11.94 13.30 -19.76
N PRO A 156 -13.13 13.88 -19.54
CA PRO A 156 -13.59 14.33 -18.23
C PRO A 156 -13.60 13.23 -17.17
N VAL A 157 -14.10 12.04 -17.50
CA VAL A 157 -14.14 10.90 -16.58
C VAL A 157 -12.73 10.44 -16.21
N GLY A 158 -11.82 10.37 -17.19
CA GLY A 158 -10.41 10.06 -16.94
C GLY A 158 -9.74 11.08 -16.02
N LEU A 159 -10.02 12.37 -16.22
CA LEU A 159 -9.51 13.45 -15.36
C LEU A 159 -10.03 13.32 -13.93
N VAL A 160 -11.33 13.03 -13.75
CA VAL A 160 -11.94 12.82 -12.43
C VAL A 160 -11.34 11.60 -11.73
N ILE A 161 -11.19 10.48 -12.44
CA ILE A 161 -10.56 9.27 -11.89
C ILE A 161 -9.12 9.55 -11.45
N LEU A 162 -8.36 10.31 -12.23
CA LEU A 162 -6.99 10.71 -11.88
C LEU A 162 -6.95 11.65 -10.68
N ALA A 163 -7.83 12.65 -10.62
CA ALA A 163 -7.92 13.56 -9.47
C ALA A 163 -8.28 12.79 -8.19
N LEU A 164 -9.23 11.85 -8.27
CA LEU A 164 -9.60 10.98 -7.16
C LEU A 164 -8.44 10.07 -6.75
N GLY A 165 -7.75 9.46 -7.73
CA GLY A 165 -6.58 8.62 -7.48
C GLY A 165 -5.42 9.39 -6.83
N TRP A 166 -5.21 10.64 -7.26
CA TRP A 166 -4.21 11.54 -6.68
C TRP A 166 -4.55 11.93 -5.25
N CYS A 167 -5.80 12.34 -5.00
CA CYS A 167 -6.30 12.66 -3.66
C CYS A 167 -6.19 11.44 -2.73
N TRP A 168 -6.53 10.25 -3.24
CA TRP A 168 -6.40 9.00 -2.50
C TRP A 168 -4.94 8.70 -2.16
N ALA A 169 -4.02 8.80 -3.13
CA ALA A 169 -2.60 8.56 -2.91
C ALA A 169 -1.98 9.54 -1.91
N LEU A 170 -2.36 10.83 -1.96
CA LEU A 170 -1.98 11.83 -0.96
C LEU A 170 -2.51 11.49 0.43
N HIS A 171 -3.77 11.08 0.52
CA HIS A 171 -4.40 10.70 1.78
C HIS A 171 -3.68 9.50 2.41
N GLU A 172 -3.41 8.46 1.62
CA GLU A 172 -2.74 7.24 2.08
C GLU A 172 -1.28 7.50 2.45
N ALA A 173 -0.55 8.33 1.70
CA ALA A 173 0.80 8.77 2.04
C ALA A 173 0.84 9.51 3.38
N ARG A 174 -0.08 10.45 3.60
CA ARG A 174 -0.17 11.18 4.88
C ARG A 174 -0.51 10.25 6.04
N ARG A 175 -1.40 9.29 5.82
CA ARG A 175 -1.78 8.29 6.82
C ARG A 175 -0.57 7.45 7.25
N HIS A 176 0.15 6.85 6.30
CA HIS A 176 1.32 6.04 6.61
C HIS A 176 2.45 6.86 7.25
N GLN A 177 2.62 8.12 6.85
CA GLN A 177 3.59 9.01 7.49
C GLN A 177 3.21 9.32 8.94
N ARG A 178 1.92 9.49 9.26
CA ARG A 178 1.44 9.64 10.64
C ARG A 178 1.72 8.39 11.46
N THR A 179 1.43 7.20 10.94
CA THR A 179 1.72 5.92 11.62
C THR A 179 3.21 5.74 11.92
N LEU A 180 4.10 6.14 10.99
CA LEU A 180 5.54 6.10 11.23
C LEU A 180 5.97 7.08 12.33
N ARG A 181 5.39 8.29 12.37
CA ARG A 181 5.68 9.29 13.41
C ARG A 181 5.18 8.85 14.78
N THR A 182 3.98 8.29 14.89
CA THR A 182 3.46 7.77 16.17
C THR A 182 4.33 6.63 16.69
N LEU A 183 4.73 5.71 15.81
CA LEU A 183 5.64 4.63 16.18
C LEU A 183 7.04 5.11 16.56
N ALA A 184 7.52 6.26 16.04
CA ALA A 184 8.80 6.84 16.44
C ALA A 184 8.71 7.50 17.82
N ALA A 185 7.66 8.28 18.06
CA ALA A 185 7.41 8.92 19.35
C ALA A 185 7.17 7.92 20.50
N GLU A 186 6.61 6.74 20.18
CA GLU A 186 6.48 5.65 21.17
C GLU A 186 7.84 5.04 21.55
N ASP A 187 8.76 4.88 20.60
CA ASP A 187 10.09 4.34 20.89
C ASP A 187 10.92 5.35 21.72
N GLU A 188 10.87 6.65 21.41
CA GLU A 188 11.53 7.70 22.22
C GLU A 188 11.04 7.69 23.68
N ARG A 189 9.73 7.52 23.90
CA ARG A 189 9.15 7.42 25.25
C ARG A 189 9.53 6.14 25.99
N ASP A 190 9.75 5.06 25.25
CA ASP A 190 10.19 3.79 25.84
C ASP A 190 11.70 3.86 26.19
N GLU A 191 12.50 4.58 25.39
CA GLU A 191 13.92 4.89 25.70
C GLU A 191 14.06 5.80 26.93
N GLU A 192 13.20 6.81 27.09
CA GLU A 192 13.21 7.71 28.28
C GLU A 192 12.81 7.00 29.60
N ARG A 193 12.15 5.84 29.51
CA ARG A 193 11.66 5.07 30.67
C ARG A 193 12.58 3.92 31.07
N ALA A 194 13.54 3.57 30.22
CA ALA A 194 14.50 2.48 30.42
C ALA A 194 15.75 2.99 31.15
#